data_AF-A0A1H3N492-F1
#
_entry.id   AF-A0A1H3N492-F1
#
_cell.length_a   1.000
_cell.length_b   1.000
_cell.length_c   1.000
_cell.angle_alpha   90.00
_cell.angle_beta   90.00
_cell.angle_gamma   90.00
#
_symmetry.space_group_name_H-M   'P 1'
#
loop_
_entity.id
_entity.type
_entity.pdbx_description
1 polymer ?
#
loop_
_entity_poly.entity_id
_entity_poly.type
_entity_poly.pdbx_seq_one_letter_code
_entity_poly.pdbx_strand_id
1 'polypeptide(L)'
;MKKNVIVLLICMVVGIGAIAIVIYNKKSEQCIAVAIQIKSVVVDHNNMPLANVKVYEGSITNKERAISNSQGEFDFYSGVCGKITLQLVTPDGESYTQKYDRENVPKLIQLENEH
;
A
#
# COMPACT_ATOMS: atom_id res chain seq x y z
N MET A 1 23.72 -47.14 -19.35
CA MET A 1 23.19 -46.74 -18.02
C MET A 1 23.54 -45.30 -17.64
N LYS A 2 24.82 -44.86 -17.66
CA LYS A 2 25.23 -43.48 -17.29
C LYS A 2 24.49 -42.34 -18.02
N LYS A 3 24.26 -42.44 -19.34
CA LYS A 3 23.53 -41.40 -20.12
C LYS A 3 22.08 -41.20 -19.69
N ASN A 4 21.36 -42.27 -19.35
CA ASN A 4 19.95 -42.19 -18.96
C ASN A 4 19.77 -41.55 -17.56
N VAL A 5 20.75 -41.74 -16.67
CA VAL A 5 20.76 -41.10 -15.33
C VAL A 5 21.01 -39.58 -15.44
N ILE A 6 21.89 -39.15 -16.36
CA ILE A 6 22.18 -37.73 -16.60
C ILE A 6 20.94 -37.00 -17.14
N VAL A 7 20.23 -37.61 -18.10
CA VAL A 7 18.98 -37.05 -18.65
C VAL A 7 17.91 -36.88 -17.56
N LEU A 8 17.79 -37.86 -16.66
CA LEU A 8 16.81 -37.84 -15.58
C LEU A 8 17.05 -36.70 -14.58
N LEU A 9 18.33 -36.45 -14.25
CA LEU A 9 18.74 -35.35 -13.37
C LEU A 9 18.46 -33.98 -14.01
N ILE A 10 18.72 -33.83 -15.31
CA ILE A 10 18.43 -32.59 -16.04
C ILE A 10 16.92 -32.30 -16.05
N CYS A 11 16.07 -33.32 -16.28
CA CYS A 11 14.61 -33.15 -16.24
C CYS A 11 14.09 -32.74 -14.87
N MET A 12 14.64 -33.27 -13.77
CA MET A 12 14.24 -32.86 -12.42
C MET A 12 14.57 -31.38 -12.15
N VAL A 13 15.76 -30.91 -12.55
CA VAL A 13 16.16 -29.51 -12.33
C VAL A 13 15.26 -28.54 -13.11
N VAL A 14 14.93 -28.86 -14.37
CA VAL A 14 14.02 -28.03 -15.19
C VAL A 14 12.60 -28.01 -14.62
N GLY A 15 12.10 -29.15 -14.15
CA GLY A 15 10.78 -29.25 -13.52
C GLY A 15 10.66 -28.42 -12.24
N ILE A 16 11.66 -28.50 -11.35
CA ILE A 16 11.68 -27.72 -10.10
C ILE A 16 11.78 -26.22 -10.40
N GLY A 17 12.62 -25.84 -11.37
CA GLY A 17 12.77 -24.45 -11.81
C GLY A 17 11.45 -23.87 -12.35
N ALA A 18 10.74 -24.61 -13.18
CA ALA A 18 9.44 -24.19 -13.72
C ALA A 18 8.38 -24.00 -12.62
N ILE A 19 8.30 -24.93 -11.65
CA ILE A 19 7.36 -24.84 -10.52
C ILE A 19 7.68 -23.63 -9.64
N ALA A 20 8.96 -23.35 -9.36
CA ALA A 20 9.38 -22.20 -8.57
C ALA A 20 9.00 -20.87 -9.25
N ILE A 21 9.18 -20.75 -10.57
CA ILE A 21 8.80 -19.56 -11.36
C ILE A 21 7.28 -19.34 -11.31
N VAL A 22 6.48 -20.41 -11.44
CA VAL A 22 5.02 -20.32 -11.38
C VAL A 22 4.55 -19.87 -9.99
N ILE A 23 5.12 -20.41 -8.91
CA ILE A 23 4.77 -20.01 -7.55
C ILE A 23 5.17 -18.56 -7.28
N TYR A 24 6.36 -18.15 -7.75
CA TYR A 24 6.82 -16.77 -7.61
C TYR A 24 5.93 -15.79 -8.38
N ASN A 25 5.58 -16.10 -9.63
CA ASN A 25 4.69 -15.26 -10.45
C ASN A 25 3.26 -15.19 -9.88
N LYS A 26 2.72 -16.30 -9.37
CA LYS A 26 1.38 -16.32 -8.74
C LYS A 26 1.29 -15.40 -7.51
N LYS A 27 2.40 -15.16 -6.81
CA LYS A 27 2.47 -14.22 -5.69
C LYS A 27 2.53 -12.76 -6.15
N SER A 28 3.01 -12.51 -7.37
CA SER A 28 3.08 -11.19 -8.00
C SER A 28 1.77 -10.76 -8.68
N GLU A 29 0.92 -11.71 -9.11
CA GLU A 29 -0.31 -11.42 -9.88
C GLU A 29 -1.53 -10.94 -9.06
N GLN A 30 -1.46 -10.91 -7.73
CA GLN A 30 -2.65 -10.56 -6.93
C GLN A 30 -2.99 -9.07 -6.89
N CYS A 31 -2.10 -8.18 -7.34
CA CYS A 31 -2.52 -6.81 -7.57
C CYS A 31 -3.10 -6.69 -8.97
N ILE A 32 -4.39 -7.00 -9.09
CA ILE A 32 -5.17 -6.58 -10.24
C ILE A 32 -5.08 -5.05 -10.25
N ALA A 33 -4.75 -4.45 -11.40
CA ALA A 33 -4.57 -3.01 -11.63
C ALA A 33 -5.87 -2.18 -11.47
N VAL A 34 -6.70 -2.53 -10.49
CA VAL A 34 -7.91 -1.83 -10.09
C VAL A 34 -7.55 -0.91 -8.95
N ALA A 35 -7.93 0.36 -9.10
CA ALA A 35 -7.78 1.34 -8.05
C ALA A 35 -8.75 1.02 -6.90
N ILE A 36 -8.26 1.02 -5.66
CA ILE A 36 -9.09 0.87 -4.47
C ILE A 36 -9.45 2.24 -3.93
N GLN A 37 -10.71 2.39 -3.54
CA GLN A 37 -11.18 3.59 -2.86
C GLN A 37 -10.73 3.57 -1.40
N ILE A 38 -10.05 4.61 -0.98
CA ILE A 38 -9.65 4.85 0.41
C ILE A 38 -10.51 5.97 0.95
N LYS A 39 -11.22 5.69 2.05
CA LYS A 39 -12.06 6.64 2.78
C LYS A 39 -11.68 6.61 4.24
N SER A 40 -11.38 7.78 4.81
CA SER A 40 -11.03 7.88 6.23
C SER A 40 -11.36 9.25 6.79
N VAL A 41 -11.34 9.33 8.12
CA VAL A 41 -11.47 10.56 8.92
C VAL A 41 -10.16 10.79 9.65
N VAL A 42 -9.53 11.94 9.46
CA VAL A 42 -8.34 12.34 10.23
C VAL A 42 -8.74 13.14 11.46
N VAL A 43 -8.19 12.75 12.61
CA VAL A 43 -8.43 13.39 13.91
C VAL A 43 -7.13 13.66 14.65
N ASP A 44 -7.16 14.60 15.60
CA ASP A 44 -6.06 14.86 16.52
C ASP A 44 -6.01 13.85 17.69
N HIS A 45 -5.05 14.02 18.60
CA HIS A 45 -4.91 13.20 19.80
C HIS A 45 -6.15 13.21 20.74
N ASN A 46 -7.05 14.19 20.62
CA ASN A 46 -8.29 14.29 21.38
C ASN A 46 -9.51 13.76 20.60
N ASN A 47 -9.30 13.08 19.47
CA ASN A 47 -10.35 12.64 18.55
C ASN A 47 -11.17 13.78 17.93
N MET A 48 -10.62 15.00 17.87
CA MET A 48 -11.26 16.11 17.17
C MET A 48 -10.93 16.04 15.68
N PRO A 49 -11.91 16.20 14.78
CA PRO A 49 -11.69 16.15 13.34
C PRO A 49 -10.80 17.28 12.85
N LEU A 50 -9.87 16.96 11.95
CA LEU A 50 -8.91 17.91 11.40
C LEU A 50 -9.27 18.26 9.95
N ALA A 51 -9.60 19.53 9.72
CA ALA A 51 -9.93 20.05 8.40
C ALA A 51 -8.67 20.51 7.63
N ASN A 52 -8.77 20.54 6.30
CA ASN A 52 -7.71 21.03 5.40
C ASN A 52 -6.38 20.25 5.48
N VAL A 53 -6.42 19.02 5.98
CA VAL A 53 -5.26 18.12 5.98
C VAL A 53 -5.06 17.61 4.57
N LYS A 54 -3.87 17.87 4.01
CA LYS A 54 -3.50 17.41 2.67
C LYS A 54 -2.98 15.98 2.76
N VAL A 55 -3.54 15.09 1.96
CA VAL A 55 -3.17 13.67 1.92
C VAL A 55 -2.38 13.40 0.66
N TYR A 56 -1.19 12.84 0.83
CA TYR A 56 -0.31 12.40 -0.25
C TYR A 56 -0.09 10.89 -0.14
N GLU A 57 0.16 10.25 -1.28
CA GLU A 57 0.55 8.85 -1.35
C GLU A 57 2.04 8.78 -1.71
N GLY A 58 2.89 8.33 -0.79
CA GLY A 58 4.35 8.46 -0.88
C GLY A 58 4.98 7.76 -2.09
N SER A 59 4.34 6.74 -2.65
CA SER A 59 4.79 6.08 -3.89
C SER A 59 4.57 6.94 -5.14
N ILE A 60 3.82 8.04 -5.04
CA ILE A 60 3.45 8.92 -6.13
C ILE A 60 3.89 10.33 -5.75
N THR A 61 5.09 10.66 -6.19
CA THR A 61 5.77 11.90 -5.82
C THR A 61 4.95 13.13 -6.20
N ASN A 62 4.80 14.03 -5.23
CA ASN A 62 4.29 15.41 -5.40
C ASN A 62 2.86 15.55 -5.91
N LYS A 63 2.02 14.53 -5.79
CA LYS A 63 0.59 14.64 -6.12
C LYS A 63 -0.27 14.51 -4.87
N GLU A 64 -0.90 15.62 -4.49
CA GLU A 64 -1.99 15.61 -3.52
C GLU A 64 -3.11 14.69 -4.02
N ARG A 65 -3.61 13.86 -3.11
CA ARG A 65 -4.66 12.87 -3.38
C ARG A 65 -6.02 13.34 -2.92
N ALA A 66 -6.06 14.00 -1.77
CA ALA A 66 -7.26 14.55 -1.17
C ALA A 66 -6.91 15.64 -0.17
N ILE A 67 -7.92 16.44 0.18
CA ILE A 67 -7.89 17.38 1.30
C ILE A 67 -9.07 17.04 2.20
N SER A 68 -8.85 16.95 3.51
CA SER A 68 -9.93 16.66 4.45
C SER A 68 -10.95 17.81 4.56
N ASN A 69 -12.23 17.45 4.68
CA ASN A 69 -13.32 18.42 4.86
C ASN A 69 -13.43 18.88 6.34
N SER A 70 -14.47 19.66 6.66
CA SER A 70 -14.69 20.16 8.04
C SER A 70 -14.97 19.07 9.09
N GLN A 71 -15.33 17.86 8.66
CA GLN A 71 -15.49 16.68 9.50
C GLN A 71 -14.24 15.80 9.53
N GLY A 72 -13.13 16.24 8.91
CA GLY A 72 -11.90 15.47 8.81
C GLY A 72 -11.95 14.35 7.76
N GLU A 73 -13.04 14.22 7.01
CA GLU A 73 -13.21 13.15 6.02
C GLU A 73 -12.39 13.43 4.76
N PHE A 74 -11.74 12.41 4.22
CA PHE A 74 -11.13 12.43 2.90
C PHE A 74 -11.41 11.12 2.14
N ASP A 75 -11.37 11.21 0.81
CA ASP A 75 -11.64 10.09 -0.11
C ASP A 75 -10.76 10.23 -1.36
N PHE A 76 -10.07 9.15 -1.75
CA PHE A 76 -9.40 9.08 -3.04
C PHE A 76 -9.23 7.63 -3.51
N TYR A 77 -8.92 7.45 -4.80
CA TYR A 77 -8.59 6.15 -5.37
C TYR A 77 -7.07 5.94 -5.43
N SER A 78 -6.58 4.88 -4.79
CA SER A 78 -5.18 4.42 -4.88
C SER A 78 -5.03 3.32 -5.92
N GLY A 79 -4.12 3.54 -6.86
CA GLY A 79 -3.67 2.50 -7.80
C GLY A 79 -2.45 1.73 -7.32
N VAL A 80 -1.92 2.03 -6.14
CA VAL A 80 -0.70 1.38 -5.62
C VAL A 80 -1.04 -0.02 -5.12
N CYS A 81 -0.12 -0.94 -5.37
CA CYS A 81 -0.25 -2.35 -5.02
C CYS A 81 0.37 -2.66 -3.66
N GLY A 82 -0.34 -3.41 -2.82
CA GLY A 82 0.16 -3.86 -1.53
C GLY A 82 0.21 -2.74 -0.49
N LYS A 83 1.40 -2.48 0.05
CA LYS A 83 1.60 -1.48 1.10
C LYS A 83 1.66 -0.07 0.53
N ILE A 84 0.87 0.82 1.09
CA ILE A 84 0.89 2.26 0.79
C ILE A 84 1.48 3.03 1.95
N THR A 85 2.06 4.17 1.62
CA THR A 85 2.50 5.16 2.61
C THR A 85 1.65 6.39 2.41
N LEU A 86 0.89 6.78 3.43
CA LEU A 86 0.14 8.03 3.44
C LEU A 86 0.95 9.08 4.18
N GLN A 87 1.14 10.23 3.55
CA GLN A 87 1.67 11.42 4.20
C GLN A 87 0.51 12.41 4.40
N LEU A 88 0.24 12.74 5.65
CA LEU A 88 -0.77 13.71 6.04
C LEU A 88 -0.06 14.99 6.43
N VAL A 89 -0.42 16.11 5.80
CA VAL A 89 0.17 17.43 6.07
C VAL A 89 -0.92 18.35 6.59
N THR A 90 -0.80 18.78 7.84
CA THR A 90 -1.75 19.67 8.51
C THR A 90 -1.59 21.12 8.03
N PRO A 91 -2.59 22.00 8.27
CA PRO A 91 -2.54 23.39 7.80
C PRO A 91 -1.39 24.23 8.37
N ASP A 92 -0.90 23.88 9.56
CA ASP A 92 0.27 24.47 10.22
C ASP A 92 1.61 23.95 9.66
N GLY A 93 1.56 22.95 8.78
CA GLY A 93 2.72 22.42 8.06
C GLY A 93 3.38 21.22 8.74
N GLU A 94 2.82 20.69 9.82
CA GLU A 94 3.27 19.42 10.39
C GLU A 94 2.98 18.26 9.43
N SER A 95 3.86 17.25 9.42
CA SER A 95 3.76 16.13 8.50
C SER A 95 3.86 14.80 9.23
N TYR A 96 2.86 13.96 9.00
CA TYR A 96 2.70 12.64 9.60
C TYR A 96 2.76 11.58 8.52
N THR A 97 3.59 10.56 8.70
CA THR A 97 3.74 9.47 7.73
C THR A 97 3.28 8.17 8.33
N GLN A 98 2.31 7.52 7.70
CA GLN A 98 1.74 6.26 8.19
C GLN A 98 1.71 5.22 7.06
N LYS A 99 1.98 3.96 7.39
CA LYS A 99 2.05 2.86 6.43
C LYS A 99 0.90 1.89 6.66
N TYR A 100 0.25 1.50 5.58
CA TYR A 100 -0.92 0.64 5.61
C TYR A 100 -0.81 -0.43 4.52
N ASP A 101 -1.39 -1.60 4.77
CA ASP A 101 -1.84 -2.42 3.66
C ASP A 101 -3.03 -1.71 3.02
N ARG A 102 -3.05 -1.52 1.69
CA ARG A 102 -4.05 -0.66 1.01
C ARG A 102 -5.50 -1.05 1.28
N GLU A 103 -5.74 -2.32 1.56
CA GLU A 103 -7.04 -2.91 1.84
C GLU A 103 -7.50 -2.66 3.29
N ASN A 104 -6.56 -2.27 4.16
CA ASN A 104 -6.75 -2.14 5.60
C ASN A 104 -6.43 -0.72 6.09
N VAL A 105 -6.61 0.30 5.25
CA VAL A 105 -6.58 1.69 5.73
C VAL A 105 -7.77 1.89 6.67
N PRO A 106 -7.55 2.35 7.91
CA PRO A 106 -8.63 2.48 8.87
C PRO A 106 -9.58 3.61 8.48
N LYS A 107 -10.84 3.49 8.90
CA LYS A 107 -11.86 4.53 8.70
C LYS A 107 -11.59 5.79 9.52
N LEU A 108 -10.75 5.69 10.55
CA LEU A 108 -10.33 6.78 11.41
C LEU A 108 -8.82 6.70 11.59
N ILE A 109 -8.13 7.79 11.26
CA ILE A 109 -6.68 7.96 11.41
C ILE A 109 -6.47 9.03 12.48
N GLN A 110 -5.81 8.64 13.56
CA GLN A 110 -5.40 9.56 14.60
C GLN A 110 -3.96 10.03 14.31
N LEU A 111 -3.72 11.34 14.40
CA LEU A 111 -2.37 11.89 14.37
C LEU A 111 -1.81 11.85 15.78
N GLU A 112 -0.84 10.95 16.01
CA GLU A 112 -0.07 10.91 17.25
C GLU A 112 1.09 11.90 17.13
N ASN A 113 1.27 12.75 18.13
CA ASN A 113 2.45 13.60 18.23
C ASN A 113 3.66 12.70 18.53
N GLU A 114 4.63 12.63 17.63
CA GLU A 114 5.97 12.17 18.00
C GLU A 114 6.58 13.24 18.92
N HIS A 115 6.53 12.99 20.23
CA HIS A 115 7.14 13.83 21.26
C HIS A 115 8.67 13.84 21.17
#